data_AF-A0A8J8EFE8-F1
#
_entry.id   AF-A0A8J8EFE8-F1
#
_cell.length_a   1.000
_cell.length_b   1.000
_cell.length_c   1.000
_cell.angle_alpha   90.00
_cell.angle_beta   90.00
_cell.angle_gamma   90.00
#
_symmetry.space_group_name_H-M   'P 1'
#
loop_
_entity.id
_entity.type
_entity.pdbx_description
1 polymer ?
#
loop_
_entity_poly.entity_id
_entity_poly.type
_entity_poly.pdbx_seq_one_letter_code
_entity_poly.pdbx_strand_id
1 'polypeptide(L)'
;MGKEVPEVLIRSAVDVVEALNGKALVILEDIEPERVPDVNVTVVIVGSSFDVESDRVKRVSIPQNLDINNVLNLISAFLLEHDILREGDSFVYVTRELIGIKTVKKSISAMRGFFAQNQNVLQRLLEITIELSIEGREGVPVGTIFVIGDTRRVLRHSHQLIPNPFKGHRVNVLDRNSKEIIKEFAQLDGAFIVRDDGRIAAAGRYLEVEPKVIDLMLPPGLGSRHIAAAGITRLTRAIAITLSESGTIRIFKNGLMLLEYNPRIRY
;
A
#
# COMPACT_ATOMS: atom_id res chain seq x y z
N MET A 1 25.08 -15.90 -6.31
CA MET A 1 24.66 -15.33 -7.62
C MET A 1 23.88 -14.06 -7.31
N GLY A 2 24.30 -12.93 -7.89
CA GLY A 2 24.06 -11.58 -7.36
C GLY A 2 22.59 -11.23 -7.11
N LYS A 3 22.34 -10.48 -6.02
CA LYS A 3 21.02 -9.95 -5.65
C LYS A 3 20.59 -8.73 -6.50
N GLU A 4 21.24 -8.49 -7.63
CA GLU A 4 21.16 -7.21 -8.35
C GLU A 4 20.67 -7.42 -9.77
N VAL A 5 20.05 -6.37 -10.33
CA VAL A 5 19.63 -6.35 -11.73
C VAL A 5 20.87 -6.41 -12.63
N PRO A 6 20.95 -7.33 -13.60
CA PRO A 6 22.04 -7.35 -14.57
C PRO A 6 22.16 -6.04 -15.34
N GLU A 7 23.38 -5.50 -15.46
CA GLU A 7 23.64 -4.24 -16.17
C GLU A 7 23.15 -4.25 -17.62
N VAL A 8 23.22 -5.41 -18.29
CA VAL A 8 22.69 -5.59 -19.64
C VAL A 8 21.19 -5.31 -19.72
N LEU A 9 20.40 -5.68 -18.70
CA LEU A 9 18.97 -5.41 -18.69
C LEU A 9 18.67 -3.93 -18.46
N ILE A 10 19.45 -3.25 -17.60
CA ILE A 10 19.33 -1.81 -17.40
C ILE A 10 19.60 -1.09 -18.73
N ARG A 11 20.71 -1.39 -19.40
CA ARG A 11 21.07 -0.78 -20.68
C ARG A 11 20.01 -1.05 -21.76
N SER A 12 19.55 -2.29 -21.89
CA SER A 12 18.50 -2.58 -22.87
C SER A 12 17.16 -1.92 -22.52
N ALA A 13 16.85 -1.70 -21.24
CA ALA A 13 15.66 -0.95 -20.84
C ALA A 13 15.75 0.54 -21.20
N VAL A 14 16.97 1.10 -21.23
CA VAL A 14 17.23 2.45 -21.77
C VAL A 14 16.85 2.50 -23.26
N ASP A 15 17.37 1.58 -24.06
CA ASP A 15 17.07 1.54 -25.49
C ASP A 15 15.56 1.42 -25.75
N VAL A 16 14.87 0.61 -24.94
CA VAL A 16 13.41 0.43 -25.05
C VAL A 16 12.65 1.69 -24.67
N VAL A 17 13.02 2.38 -23.57
CA VAL A 17 12.30 3.60 -23.16
C VAL A 17 12.48 4.73 -24.17
N GLU A 18 13.67 4.86 -24.75
CA GLU A 18 13.94 5.85 -25.80
C GLU A 18 13.18 5.52 -27.09
N ALA A 19 13.19 4.27 -27.54
CA ALA A 19 12.46 3.84 -28.74
C ALA A 19 10.95 4.04 -28.64
N LEU A 20 10.39 4.00 -27.42
CA LEU A 20 8.98 4.24 -27.16
C LEU A 20 8.63 5.71 -26.93
N ASN A 21 9.61 6.63 -26.93
CA ASN A 21 9.45 7.99 -26.41
C ASN A 21 8.80 7.99 -25.01
N GLY A 22 9.19 7.03 -24.17
CA GLY A 22 8.67 6.86 -22.83
C GLY A 22 9.11 8.01 -21.91
N LYS A 23 8.34 8.25 -20.84
CA LYS A 23 8.62 9.32 -19.87
C LYS A 23 9.24 8.80 -18.56
N ALA A 24 9.19 7.49 -18.35
CA ALA A 24 9.69 6.87 -17.13
C ALA A 24 10.31 5.49 -17.38
N LEU A 25 11.41 5.24 -16.68
CA LEU A 25 12.09 3.95 -16.53
C LEU A 25 12.06 3.54 -15.05
N VAL A 26 11.54 2.35 -14.76
CA VAL A 26 11.36 1.85 -13.40
C VAL A 26 12.28 0.66 -13.14
N ILE A 27 13.12 0.74 -12.12
CA ILE A 27 14.01 -0.34 -11.69
C ILE A 27 13.40 -0.94 -10.42
N LEU A 28 12.91 -2.19 -10.51
CA LEU A 28 12.16 -2.85 -9.42
C LEU A 28 13.05 -3.43 -8.31
N GLU A 29 14.29 -2.97 -8.22
CA GLU A 29 15.28 -3.41 -7.24
C GLU A 29 16.09 -2.19 -6.82
N ASP A 30 16.64 -2.25 -5.61
CA ASP A 30 17.58 -1.24 -5.17
C ASP A 30 18.88 -1.37 -5.97
N ILE A 31 19.47 -0.23 -6.32
CA ILE A 31 20.71 -0.16 -7.09
C ILE A 31 21.61 0.95 -6.54
N GLU A 32 22.91 0.70 -6.62
CA GLU A 32 23.93 1.68 -6.26
C GLU A 32 23.81 2.95 -7.14
N PRO A 33 24.05 4.16 -6.59
CA PRO A 33 23.93 5.41 -7.33
C PRO A 33 24.70 5.46 -8.66
N GLU A 34 25.86 4.80 -8.73
CA GLU A 34 26.74 4.75 -9.89
C GLU A 34 26.15 3.92 -11.05
N ARG A 35 25.20 3.04 -10.74
CA ARG A 35 24.53 2.15 -11.71
C ARG A 35 23.22 2.71 -12.22
N VAL A 36 22.80 3.88 -11.73
CA VAL A 36 21.62 4.57 -12.22
C VAL A 36 21.89 5.01 -13.66
N PRO A 37 21.06 4.59 -14.64
CA PRO A 37 21.33 4.90 -16.04
C PRO A 37 21.21 6.40 -16.30
N ASP A 38 22.09 6.90 -17.16
CA ASP A 38 22.00 8.29 -17.63
C ASP A 38 21.02 8.39 -18.82
N VAL A 39 19.76 8.72 -18.53
CA VAL A 39 18.67 8.77 -19.51
C VAL A 39 17.77 9.98 -19.35
N ASN A 40 17.34 10.60 -20.44
CA ASN A 40 16.49 11.80 -20.38
C ASN A 40 15.01 11.52 -20.07
N VAL A 41 14.76 10.61 -19.13
CA VAL A 41 13.43 10.24 -18.62
C VAL A 41 13.48 10.18 -17.10
N THR A 42 12.32 10.18 -16.44
CA THR A 42 12.31 9.98 -14.98
C THR A 42 12.71 8.54 -14.65
N VAL A 43 13.73 8.36 -13.81
CA VAL A 43 14.13 7.04 -13.32
C VAL A 43 13.50 6.83 -11.94
N VAL A 44 12.72 5.75 -11.78
CA VAL A 44 12.14 5.36 -10.49
C VAL A 44 12.83 4.09 -10.00
N ILE A 45 13.36 4.11 -8.79
CA ILE A 45 14.02 2.95 -8.17
C ILE A 45 13.16 2.47 -7.01
N VAL A 46 12.86 1.18 -6.98
CA VAL A 46 12.08 0.55 -5.91
C VAL A 46 13.03 -0.08 -4.91
N GLY A 47 13.06 0.45 -3.70
CA GLY A 47 13.99 0.01 -2.65
C GLY A 47 13.33 -0.07 -1.28
N SER A 48 14.12 -0.44 -0.27
CA SER A 48 13.69 -0.50 1.14
C SER A 48 13.96 0.78 1.93
N SER A 49 14.70 1.73 1.36
CA SER A 49 15.11 2.99 2.00
C SER A 49 14.64 4.19 1.19
N PHE A 50 14.17 5.22 1.89
CA PHE A 50 13.82 6.50 1.30
C PHE A 50 15.05 7.38 1.24
N ASP A 51 15.66 7.49 0.06
CA ASP A 51 16.67 8.50 -0.24
C ASP A 51 16.36 9.13 -1.60
N VAL A 52 16.11 10.43 -1.64
CA VAL A 52 16.06 11.21 -2.88
C VAL A 52 17.05 12.33 -2.74
N GLU A 53 17.82 12.63 -3.79
CA GLU A 53 18.25 14.00 -4.05
C GLU A 53 18.66 14.19 -5.53
N SER A 54 17.73 13.93 -6.46
CA SER A 54 17.77 14.52 -7.80
C SER A 54 16.37 14.61 -8.40
N ASP A 55 16.08 15.65 -9.19
CA ASP A 55 14.75 15.83 -9.81
C ASP A 55 14.35 14.65 -10.70
N ARG A 56 15.35 14.02 -11.35
CA ARG A 56 15.18 12.96 -12.35
C ARG A 56 15.12 11.56 -11.74
N VAL A 57 15.73 11.33 -10.59
CA VAL A 57 15.80 10.01 -9.94
C VAL A 57 14.94 10.00 -8.69
N LYS A 58 13.87 9.21 -8.70
CA LYS A 58 12.95 9.09 -7.56
C LYS A 58 13.04 7.70 -6.95
N ARG A 59 13.16 7.61 -5.63
CA ARG A 59 13.10 6.33 -4.90
C ARG A 59 11.73 6.15 -4.27
N VAL A 60 11.14 4.98 -4.43
CA VAL A 60 9.85 4.63 -3.83
C VAL A 60 10.08 3.44 -2.91
N SER A 61 9.76 3.62 -1.63
CA SER A 61 9.76 2.50 -0.69
C SER A 61 8.51 1.65 -0.92
N ILE A 62 8.72 0.40 -1.31
CA ILE A 62 7.67 -0.58 -1.48
C ILE A 62 8.06 -1.84 -0.68
N PRO A 63 7.12 -2.46 0.03
CA PRO A 63 7.38 -3.71 0.73
C PRO A 63 7.92 -4.79 -0.21
N GLN A 64 9.06 -5.40 0.16
CA GLN A 64 9.80 -6.33 -0.69
C GLN A 64 9.05 -7.63 -1.02
N ASN A 65 7.99 -7.96 -0.27
CA ASN A 65 7.29 -9.24 -0.44
C ASN A 65 6.06 -9.16 -1.36
N LEU A 66 5.85 -8.05 -2.05
CA LEU A 66 4.71 -7.90 -2.95
C LEU A 66 4.97 -8.54 -4.31
N ASP A 67 3.93 -9.09 -4.91
CA ASP A 67 4.00 -9.55 -6.30
C ASP A 67 4.18 -8.37 -7.26
N ILE A 68 4.76 -8.68 -8.42
CA ILE A 68 5.12 -7.68 -9.41
C ILE A 68 3.91 -6.85 -9.89
N ASN A 69 2.71 -7.42 -9.98
CA ASN A 69 1.55 -6.66 -10.45
C ASN A 69 1.14 -5.60 -9.45
N ASN A 70 1.14 -5.93 -8.16
CA ASN A 70 0.87 -4.97 -7.10
C ASN A 70 1.95 -3.89 -7.03
N VAL A 71 3.24 -4.25 -7.14
CA VAL A 71 4.34 -3.27 -7.22
C VAL A 71 4.14 -2.33 -8.42
N LEU A 72 3.84 -2.86 -9.61
CA LEU A 72 3.61 -2.05 -10.81
C LEU A 72 2.38 -1.14 -10.69
N ASN A 73 1.32 -1.59 -10.02
CA ASN A 73 0.12 -0.76 -9.77
C ASN A 73 0.44 0.40 -8.82
N LEU A 74 1.22 0.12 -7.77
CA LEU A 74 1.73 1.13 -6.85
C LEU A 74 2.61 2.15 -7.59
N ILE A 75 3.57 1.70 -8.41
CA ILE A 75 4.41 2.61 -9.19
C ILE A 75 3.58 3.43 -10.19
N SER A 76 2.59 2.83 -10.82
CA SER A 76 1.68 3.57 -11.70
C SER A 76 0.95 4.70 -10.96
N ALA A 77 0.50 4.45 -9.72
CA ALA A 77 -0.14 5.46 -8.89
C ALA A 77 0.84 6.57 -8.48
N PHE A 78 2.08 6.21 -8.12
CA PHE A 78 3.15 7.17 -7.84
C PHE A 78 3.43 8.09 -9.05
N LEU A 79 3.60 7.50 -10.24
CA LEU A 79 3.88 8.25 -11.47
C LEU A 79 2.74 9.20 -11.86
N LEU A 80 1.47 8.80 -11.61
CA LEU A 80 0.30 9.67 -11.79
C LEU A 80 0.25 10.82 -10.78
N GLU A 81 0.64 10.57 -9.53
CA GLU A 81 0.57 11.55 -8.43
C GLU A 81 1.63 12.65 -8.57
N HIS A 82 2.79 12.31 -9.12
CA HIS A 82 3.86 13.25 -9.44
C HIS A 82 3.74 13.87 -10.85
N ASP A 83 2.60 13.67 -11.53
CA ASP A 83 2.30 14.16 -12.88
C ASP A 83 3.37 13.79 -13.94
N ILE A 84 4.11 12.70 -13.71
CA ILE A 84 5.09 12.15 -14.66
C ILE A 84 4.36 11.46 -15.82
N LEU A 85 3.30 10.71 -15.50
CA LEU A 85 2.46 10.02 -16.47
C LEU A 85 0.99 10.43 -16.33
N ARG A 86 0.22 10.18 -17.39
CA ARG A 86 -1.24 10.27 -17.43
C ARG A 86 -1.87 8.91 -17.71
N GLU A 87 -3.18 8.81 -17.56
CA GLU A 87 -3.93 7.64 -17.99
C GLU A 87 -3.68 7.36 -19.49
N GLY A 88 -3.41 6.10 -19.83
CA GLY A 88 -3.04 5.69 -21.18
C GLY A 88 -1.55 5.79 -21.50
N ASP A 89 -0.77 6.56 -20.74
CA ASP A 89 0.69 6.56 -20.88
C ASP A 89 1.28 5.20 -20.43
N SER A 90 2.47 4.88 -20.90
CA SER A 90 3.20 3.67 -20.52
C SER A 90 4.58 3.99 -19.96
N PHE A 91 5.10 3.12 -19.11
CA PHE A 91 6.49 3.13 -18.64
C PHE A 91 7.16 1.79 -18.89
N VAL A 92 8.48 1.85 -19.02
CA VAL A 92 9.35 0.66 -19.06
C VAL A 92 9.74 0.32 -17.64
N TYR A 93 9.73 -0.96 -17.30
CA TYR A 93 10.27 -1.44 -16.03
C TYR A 93 11.26 -2.57 -16.25
N VAL A 94 12.22 -2.70 -15.36
CA VAL A 94 13.25 -3.73 -15.37
C VAL A 94 13.27 -4.46 -14.03
N THR A 95 13.36 -5.79 -14.11
CA THR A 95 13.59 -6.69 -12.98
C THR A 95 14.91 -7.42 -13.17
N ARG A 96 15.25 -8.34 -12.27
CA ARG A 96 16.43 -9.20 -12.44
C ARG A 96 16.37 -10.11 -13.65
N GLU A 97 15.17 -10.39 -14.16
CA GLU A 97 14.94 -11.43 -15.16
C GLU A 97 14.37 -10.90 -16.47
N LEU A 98 13.71 -9.74 -16.46
CA LEU A 98 13.02 -9.23 -17.64
C LEU A 98 12.97 -7.71 -17.71
N ILE A 99 12.68 -7.23 -18.92
CA ILE A 99 12.25 -5.86 -19.22
C ILE A 99 10.80 -5.95 -19.65
N GLY A 100 9.95 -5.08 -19.11
CA GLY A 100 8.53 -5.05 -19.46
C GLY A 100 8.03 -3.63 -19.66
N ILE A 101 6.83 -3.54 -20.24
CA ILE A 101 6.13 -2.28 -20.46
C ILE A 101 4.78 -2.37 -19.73
N LYS A 102 4.44 -1.32 -18.97
CA LYS A 102 3.16 -1.23 -18.26
C LYS A 102 2.42 0.03 -18.68
N THR A 103 1.18 -0.12 -19.12
CA THR A 103 0.27 0.99 -19.40
C THR A 103 -0.55 1.35 -18.17
N VAL A 104 -0.64 2.65 -17.90
CA VAL A 104 -1.40 3.20 -16.78
C VAL A 104 -2.89 3.16 -17.10
N LYS A 105 -3.66 2.41 -16.30
CA LYS A 105 -5.11 2.23 -16.47
C LYS A 105 -5.92 3.28 -15.68
N LYS A 106 -7.15 3.55 -16.10
CA LYS A 106 -8.10 4.45 -15.41
C LYS A 106 -8.30 4.15 -13.93
N SER A 107 -8.36 2.85 -13.58
CA SER A 107 -8.52 2.41 -12.19
C SER A 107 -7.38 2.89 -11.29
N ILE A 108 -6.20 3.15 -11.86
CA ILE A 108 -5.02 3.65 -11.15
C ILE A 108 -5.14 5.14 -10.83
N SER A 109 -5.83 5.93 -11.67
CA SER A 109 -6.11 7.35 -11.40
C SER A 109 -6.92 7.56 -10.13
N ALA A 110 -7.78 6.59 -9.80
CA ALA A 110 -8.52 6.59 -8.54
C ALA A 110 -7.63 6.26 -7.32
N MET A 111 -6.35 5.92 -7.50
CA MET A 111 -5.39 5.70 -6.40
C MET A 111 -4.58 6.96 -6.05
N ARG A 112 -4.86 8.12 -6.65
CA ARG A 112 -4.18 9.39 -6.33
C ARG A 112 -4.27 9.72 -4.82
N GLY A 113 -3.16 10.22 -4.28
CA GLY A 113 -3.04 10.57 -2.87
C GLY A 113 -2.90 9.34 -1.96
N PHE A 114 -2.48 8.19 -2.52
CA PHE A 114 -2.05 7.05 -1.75
C PHE A 114 -0.65 7.28 -1.17
N PHE A 115 0.26 7.86 -1.96
CA PHE A 115 1.65 8.10 -1.53
C PHE A 115 1.83 9.38 -0.71
N ALA A 116 0.94 10.38 -0.86
CA ALA A 116 0.95 11.58 -0.01
C ALA A 116 0.53 11.34 1.45
N GLN A 117 -0.11 10.21 1.77
CA GLN A 117 -0.52 9.89 3.14
C GLN A 117 0.66 9.32 3.92
N ASN A 118 0.87 9.77 5.17
CA ASN A 118 2.04 9.47 6.01
C ASN A 118 2.58 8.04 5.83
N GLN A 119 3.61 7.92 4.98
CA GLN A 119 4.16 6.64 4.54
C GLN A 119 4.66 5.81 5.72
N ASN A 120 5.21 6.48 6.74
CA ASN A 120 5.68 5.84 7.98
C ASN A 120 4.55 5.12 8.74
N VAL A 121 3.35 5.70 8.82
CA VAL A 121 2.20 5.10 9.53
C VAL A 121 1.65 3.91 8.76
N LEU A 122 1.49 4.06 7.44
CA LEU A 122 1.04 2.99 6.56
C LEU A 122 2.02 1.81 6.56
N GLN A 123 3.31 2.09 6.38
CA GLN A 123 4.37 1.09 6.40
C GLN A 123 4.40 0.36 7.74
N ARG A 124 4.36 1.10 8.84
CA ARG A 124 4.39 0.51 10.18
C ARG A 124 3.17 -0.38 10.44
N LEU A 125 1.97 0.04 10.03
CA LEU A 125 0.79 -0.79 10.16
C LEU A 125 0.83 -2.01 9.25
N LEU A 126 1.39 -1.90 8.04
CA LEU A 126 1.57 -3.04 7.15
C LEU A 126 2.55 -4.06 7.76
N GLU A 127 3.68 -3.62 8.33
CA GLU A 127 4.60 -4.49 9.08
C GLU A 127 3.87 -5.25 10.20
N ILE A 128 3.12 -4.52 11.05
CA ILE A 128 2.33 -5.13 12.14
C ILE A 128 1.31 -6.12 11.58
N THR A 129 0.69 -5.81 10.44
CA THR A 129 -0.30 -6.68 9.79
C THR A 129 0.33 -7.94 9.21
N ILE A 130 1.54 -7.84 8.65
CA ILE A 130 2.32 -9.00 8.18
C ILE A 130 2.66 -9.92 9.36
N GLU A 131 3.13 -9.35 10.47
CA GLU A 131 3.39 -10.14 11.68
C GLU A 131 2.12 -10.80 12.22
N LEU A 132 1.01 -10.06 12.31
CA LEU A 132 -0.30 -10.60 12.68
C LEU A 132 -0.78 -11.73 11.76
N SER A 133 -0.44 -11.67 10.48
CA SER A 133 -0.77 -12.74 9.54
C SER A 133 0.06 -14.01 9.75
N ILE A 134 1.32 -13.86 10.14
CA ILE A 134 2.26 -14.98 10.30
C ILE A 134 2.09 -15.62 11.68
N GLU A 135 2.21 -14.80 12.73
CA GLU A 135 2.16 -15.24 14.13
C GLU A 135 0.73 -15.50 14.57
N GLY A 136 -0.21 -14.65 14.11
CA GLY A 136 -1.59 -14.73 14.53
C GLY A 136 -1.76 -14.62 16.05
N ARG A 137 -2.83 -15.23 16.55
CA ARG A 137 -2.98 -15.60 17.95
C ARG A 137 -2.93 -17.12 18.01
N GLU A 138 -2.04 -17.66 18.84
CA GLU A 138 -1.85 -19.12 18.95
C GLU A 138 -1.55 -19.79 17.60
N GLY A 139 -0.90 -19.07 16.66
CA GLY A 139 -0.54 -19.57 15.34
C GLY A 139 -1.61 -19.40 14.24
N VAL A 140 -2.78 -18.84 14.59
CA VAL A 140 -3.91 -18.64 13.65
C VAL A 140 -4.07 -17.15 13.31
N PRO A 141 -4.13 -16.77 12.01
CA PRO A 141 -4.31 -15.37 11.63
C PRO A 141 -5.58 -14.77 12.23
N VAL A 142 -5.46 -13.56 12.76
CA VAL A 142 -6.58 -12.84 13.37
C VAL A 142 -7.09 -11.81 12.36
N GLY A 143 -8.36 -11.94 11.96
CA GLY A 143 -8.98 -10.99 11.05
C GLY A 143 -9.07 -9.60 11.69
N THR A 144 -8.50 -8.58 11.06
CA THR A 144 -8.48 -7.21 11.60
C THR A 144 -8.60 -6.16 10.50
N ILE A 145 -8.99 -4.94 10.87
CA ILE A 145 -9.10 -3.80 9.96
C ILE A 145 -8.57 -2.53 10.61
N PHE A 146 -7.64 -1.88 9.92
CA PHE A 146 -7.08 -0.57 10.26
C PHE A 146 -7.59 0.46 9.25
N VAL A 147 -8.11 1.59 9.71
CA VAL A 147 -8.49 2.74 8.89
C VAL A 147 -7.60 3.92 9.28
N ILE A 148 -6.87 4.46 8.33
CA ILE A 148 -5.80 5.45 8.52
C ILE A 148 -6.24 6.77 7.90
N GLY A 149 -6.23 7.81 8.71
CA GLY A 149 -6.49 9.18 8.26
C GLY A 149 -7.97 9.55 8.14
N ASP A 150 -8.22 10.80 7.75
CA ASP A 150 -9.55 11.44 7.69
C ASP A 150 -10.42 11.14 8.93
N THR A 151 -9.76 11.08 10.11
CA THR A 151 -10.30 10.43 11.31
C THR A 151 -11.65 11.01 11.74
N ARG A 152 -11.84 12.33 11.62
CA ARG A 152 -13.12 12.97 11.96
C ARG A 152 -14.26 12.45 11.08
N ARG A 153 -14.03 12.29 9.78
CA ARG A 153 -15.04 11.80 8.84
C ARG A 153 -15.30 10.32 9.03
N VAL A 154 -14.24 9.53 9.26
CA VAL A 154 -14.36 8.10 9.58
C VAL A 154 -15.18 7.88 10.85
N LEU A 155 -14.95 8.69 11.90
CA LEU A 155 -15.71 8.61 13.16
C LEU A 155 -17.19 8.99 12.98
N ARG A 156 -17.53 9.86 12.02
CA ARG A 156 -18.94 10.18 11.68
C ARG A 156 -19.63 9.06 10.90
N HIS A 157 -18.89 8.23 10.17
CA HIS A 157 -19.41 7.07 9.44
C HIS A 157 -19.16 5.77 10.20
N SER A 158 -19.24 5.82 11.52
CA SER A 158 -19.09 4.63 12.36
C SER A 158 -19.83 4.81 13.69
N HIS A 159 -19.99 3.72 14.45
CA HIS A 159 -20.34 3.75 15.86
C HIS A 159 -19.50 2.76 16.68
N GLN A 160 -19.53 2.89 18.00
CA GLN A 160 -18.69 2.12 18.91
C GLN A 160 -19.43 0.83 19.26
N LEU A 161 -18.86 -0.34 18.94
CA LEU A 161 -19.47 -1.63 19.29
C LEU A 161 -19.17 -2.03 20.74
N ILE A 162 -17.92 -1.82 21.14
CA ILE A 162 -17.38 -2.22 22.44
C ILE A 162 -16.63 -1.04 23.07
N PRO A 163 -16.42 -0.99 24.40
CA PRO A 163 -15.64 0.08 25.01
C PRO A 163 -14.26 0.24 24.35
N ASN A 164 -13.93 1.47 23.92
CA ASN A 164 -12.67 1.76 23.25
C ASN A 164 -11.49 1.62 24.23
N PRO A 165 -10.59 0.62 24.07
CA PRO A 165 -9.46 0.41 24.99
C PRO A 165 -8.39 1.51 24.88
N PHE A 166 -8.41 2.31 23.81
CA PHE A 166 -7.46 3.42 23.62
C PHE A 166 -7.97 4.75 24.16
N LYS A 167 -9.19 4.80 24.71
CA LYS A 167 -9.76 6.04 25.27
C LYS A 167 -8.93 6.50 26.47
N GLY A 168 -8.41 7.73 26.41
CA GLY A 168 -7.54 8.28 27.45
C GLY A 168 -6.06 7.92 27.31
N HIS A 169 -5.71 6.96 26.45
CA HIS A 169 -4.34 6.54 26.19
C HIS A 169 -3.76 7.29 24.97
N ARG A 170 -2.44 7.47 24.94
CA ARG A 170 -1.71 8.16 23.86
C ARG A 170 -0.91 7.19 22.98
N VAL A 171 -1.38 5.96 22.79
CA VAL A 171 -0.68 4.94 22.00
C VAL A 171 -0.53 5.38 20.55
N ASN A 172 0.70 5.34 20.03
CA ASN A 172 1.01 5.60 18.64
C ASN A 172 1.59 4.34 17.99
N VAL A 173 1.13 3.99 16.78
CA VAL A 173 1.62 2.81 16.03
C VAL A 173 3.12 2.88 15.73
N LEU A 174 3.67 4.09 15.69
CA LEU A 174 5.11 4.35 15.47
C LEU A 174 5.95 4.06 16.72
N ASP A 175 5.33 3.93 17.91
CA ASP A 175 6.06 3.59 19.13
C ASP A 175 6.54 2.14 19.07
N ARG A 176 7.79 1.90 19.50
CA ARG A 176 8.43 0.56 19.46
C ARG A 176 7.61 -0.52 20.17
N ASN A 177 6.94 -0.16 21.27
CA ASN A 177 6.20 -1.10 22.12
C ASN A 177 4.69 -1.15 21.83
N SER A 178 4.19 -0.35 20.88
CA SER A 178 2.75 -0.34 20.54
C SER A 178 2.29 -1.62 19.87
N LYS A 179 3.21 -2.34 19.21
CA LYS A 179 2.92 -3.53 18.43
C LYS A 179 2.20 -4.61 19.23
N GLU A 180 2.74 -4.99 20.39
CA GLU A 180 2.10 -6.03 21.22
C GLU A 180 0.72 -5.60 21.71
N ILE A 181 0.55 -4.32 22.05
CA ILE A 181 -0.76 -3.75 22.44
C ILE A 181 -1.76 -3.87 21.27
N ILE A 182 -1.34 -3.53 20.05
CA ILE A 182 -2.18 -3.64 18.86
C ILE A 182 -2.55 -5.10 18.61
N LYS A 183 -1.59 -6.03 18.75
CA LYS A 183 -1.82 -7.47 18.56
C LYS A 183 -2.84 -8.02 19.56
N GLU A 184 -2.74 -7.65 20.83
CA GLU A 184 -3.70 -8.07 21.87
C GLU A 184 -5.14 -7.63 21.54
N PHE A 185 -5.30 -6.43 20.98
CA PHE A 185 -6.60 -5.89 20.61
C PHE A 185 -7.02 -6.18 19.16
N ALA A 186 -6.19 -6.82 18.34
CA ALA A 186 -6.47 -7.06 16.92
C ALA A 186 -7.70 -7.92 16.68
N GLN A 187 -8.02 -8.77 17.66
CA GLN A 187 -9.17 -9.68 17.67
C GLN A 187 -10.51 -9.02 18.03
N LEU A 188 -10.47 -7.75 18.45
CA LEU A 188 -11.70 -7.03 18.78
C LEU A 188 -12.57 -6.89 17.53
N ASP A 189 -13.88 -6.99 17.72
CA ASP A 189 -14.81 -6.77 16.61
C ASP A 189 -14.90 -5.28 16.26
N GLY A 190 -14.79 -4.99 14.97
CA GLY A 190 -14.72 -3.63 14.42
C GLY A 190 -13.31 -3.12 14.11
N ALA A 191 -13.25 -1.88 13.66
CA ALA A 191 -12.06 -1.26 13.10
C ALA A 191 -11.22 -0.52 14.15
N PHE A 192 -9.91 -0.55 13.93
CA PHE A 192 -8.98 0.44 14.45
C PHE A 192 -9.05 1.70 13.60
N ILE A 193 -9.23 2.84 14.24
CA ILE A 193 -9.18 4.15 13.60
C ILE A 193 -7.88 4.81 14.03
N VAL A 194 -6.98 4.99 13.07
CA VAL A 194 -5.64 5.53 13.26
C VAL A 194 -5.57 6.90 12.58
N ARG A 195 -5.00 7.87 13.29
CA ARG A 195 -4.79 9.22 12.77
C ARG A 195 -3.61 9.26 11.80
N ASP A 196 -3.53 10.33 11.02
CA ASP A 196 -2.42 10.56 10.10
C ASP A 196 -1.06 10.62 10.82
N ASP A 197 -1.04 11.04 12.08
CA ASP A 197 0.16 11.09 12.94
C ASP A 197 0.49 9.76 13.64
N GLY A 198 -0.23 8.68 13.32
CA GLY A 198 -0.03 7.34 13.87
C GLY A 198 -0.73 7.08 15.21
N ARG A 199 -1.34 8.10 15.83
CA ARG A 199 -2.08 7.89 17.08
C ARG A 199 -3.34 7.06 16.84
N ILE A 200 -3.54 6.04 17.67
CA ILE A 200 -4.77 5.24 17.66
C ILE A 200 -5.88 6.06 18.34
N ALA A 201 -6.91 6.44 17.57
CA ALA A 201 -8.05 7.20 18.07
C ALA A 201 -9.10 6.28 18.70
N ALA A 202 -9.36 5.13 18.09
CA ALA A 202 -10.28 4.13 18.60
C ALA A 202 -9.95 2.74 18.08
N ALA A 203 -10.40 1.73 18.81
CA ALA A 203 -10.59 0.37 18.30
C ALA A 203 -12.03 -0.08 18.60
N GLY A 204 -12.50 -1.12 17.92
CA GLY A 204 -13.85 -1.66 18.14
C GLY A 204 -14.98 -0.87 17.49
N ARG A 205 -14.69 -0.23 16.34
CA ARG A 205 -15.65 0.62 15.62
C ARG A 205 -16.36 -0.13 14.49
N TYR A 206 -17.68 -0.17 14.52
CA TYR A 206 -18.45 -0.60 13.35
C TYR A 206 -18.44 0.50 12.31
N LEU A 207 -18.00 0.19 11.09
CA LEU A 207 -18.02 1.13 9.98
C LEU A 207 -19.39 1.07 9.30
N GLU A 208 -20.11 2.19 9.31
CA GLU A 208 -21.44 2.31 8.72
C GLU A 208 -21.30 2.59 7.23
N VAL A 209 -21.34 1.52 6.44
CA VAL A 209 -21.10 1.59 5.00
C VAL A 209 -22.13 0.79 4.26
N GLU A 210 -22.95 1.48 3.48
CA GLU A 210 -24.02 0.89 2.69
C GLU A 210 -23.53 0.52 1.28
N PRO A 211 -23.26 -0.77 0.99
CA PRO A 211 -22.60 -1.16 -0.25
C PRO A 211 -23.52 -1.04 -1.46
N LYS A 212 -24.84 -1.10 -1.27
CA LYS A 212 -25.80 -0.94 -2.38
C LYS A 212 -25.86 0.50 -2.89
N VAL A 213 -25.53 1.47 -2.03
CA VAL A 213 -25.48 2.89 -2.37
C VAL A 213 -24.14 3.25 -3.01
N ILE A 214 -23.10 2.46 -2.73
CA ILE A 214 -21.74 2.71 -3.15
C ILE A 214 -21.36 1.67 -4.20
N ASP A 215 -21.28 2.07 -5.47
CA ASP A 215 -20.80 1.18 -6.55
C ASP A 215 -19.34 0.76 -6.29
N LEU A 216 -19.16 -0.37 -5.61
CA LEU A 216 -17.88 -0.93 -5.20
C LEU A 216 -17.50 -2.06 -6.16
N MET A 217 -16.44 -1.85 -6.92
CA MET A 217 -15.85 -2.88 -7.78
C MET A 217 -14.97 -3.84 -6.97
N LEU A 218 -15.61 -4.73 -6.21
CA LEU A 218 -14.92 -5.73 -5.40
C LEU A 218 -14.97 -7.13 -6.03
N PRO A 219 -13.86 -7.88 -6.01
CA PRO A 219 -13.87 -9.30 -6.37
C PRO A 219 -14.90 -10.10 -5.56
N PRO A 220 -15.51 -11.15 -6.14
CA PRO A 220 -16.39 -12.05 -5.39
C PRO A 220 -15.63 -12.77 -4.27
N GLY A 221 -16.34 -13.17 -3.22
CA GLY A 221 -15.77 -13.91 -2.08
C GLY A 221 -15.19 -13.05 -0.95
N LEU A 222 -15.29 -11.72 -1.04
CA LEU A 222 -14.85 -10.82 0.02
C LEU A 222 -15.94 -10.63 1.10
N GLY A 223 -15.59 -10.97 2.34
CA GLY A 223 -16.47 -10.79 3.51
C GLY A 223 -16.68 -9.33 3.96
N SER A 224 -17.47 -9.17 5.04
CA SER A 224 -17.95 -7.88 5.55
C SER A 224 -16.85 -6.84 5.85
N ARG A 225 -15.70 -7.25 6.40
CA ARG A 225 -14.57 -6.34 6.69
C ARG A 225 -13.99 -5.69 5.42
N HIS A 226 -13.93 -6.43 4.31
CA HIS A 226 -13.43 -5.90 3.04
C HIS A 226 -14.41 -4.88 2.44
N ILE A 227 -15.71 -5.19 2.51
CA ILE A 227 -16.77 -4.28 2.07
C ILE A 227 -16.73 -2.99 2.91
N ALA A 228 -16.54 -3.13 4.21
CA ALA A 228 -16.40 -2.00 5.12
C ALA A 228 -15.17 -1.14 4.79
N ALA A 229 -14.02 -1.76 4.52
CA ALA A 229 -12.78 -1.09 4.13
C ALA A 229 -12.92 -0.34 2.79
N ALA A 230 -13.49 -0.97 1.78
CA ALA A 230 -13.72 -0.34 0.49
C ALA A 230 -14.73 0.82 0.62
N GLY A 231 -15.86 0.59 1.27
CA GLY A 231 -16.87 1.62 1.46
C GLY A 231 -16.32 2.82 2.25
N ILE A 232 -15.60 2.60 3.36
CA ILE A 232 -15.16 3.72 4.21
C ILE A 232 -14.13 4.57 3.48
N THR A 233 -13.26 3.94 2.70
CA THR A 233 -12.27 4.64 1.87
C THR A 233 -12.89 5.29 0.65
N ARG A 234 -14.11 4.90 0.25
CA ARG A 234 -14.89 5.59 -0.79
C ARG A 234 -15.61 6.83 -0.26
N LEU A 235 -16.10 6.76 0.98
CA LEU A 235 -16.80 7.87 1.63
C LEU A 235 -15.85 8.91 2.24
N THR A 236 -14.58 8.57 2.46
CA THR A 236 -13.60 9.41 3.13
C THR A 236 -12.29 9.47 2.34
N ARG A 237 -11.33 10.28 2.78
CA ARG A 237 -9.97 10.27 2.22
C ARG A 237 -9.05 9.25 2.90
N ALA A 238 -9.57 8.40 3.78
CA ALA A 238 -8.79 7.42 4.51
C ALA A 238 -8.19 6.32 3.59
N ILE A 239 -7.20 5.62 4.12
CA ILE A 239 -6.71 4.34 3.61
C ILE A 239 -7.20 3.25 4.58
N ALA A 240 -7.50 2.05 4.09
CA ALA A 240 -7.81 0.93 4.97
C ALA A 240 -6.92 -0.27 4.67
N ILE A 241 -6.44 -0.94 5.72
CA ILE A 241 -5.74 -2.23 5.64
C ILE A 241 -6.65 -3.28 6.27
N THR A 242 -6.87 -4.40 5.59
CA THR A 242 -7.57 -5.54 6.16
C THR A 242 -6.65 -6.75 6.19
N LEU A 243 -6.70 -7.51 7.28
CA LEU A 243 -6.19 -8.87 7.38
C LEU A 243 -7.37 -9.83 7.42
N SER A 244 -7.41 -10.82 6.53
CA SER A 244 -8.37 -11.91 6.60
C SER A 244 -7.93 -13.00 7.58
N GLU A 245 -8.86 -13.80 8.03
CA GLU A 245 -8.60 -15.01 8.85
C GLU A 245 -7.78 -16.07 8.08
N SER A 246 -7.73 -15.98 6.75
CA SER A 246 -6.83 -16.79 5.91
C SER A 246 -5.41 -16.22 5.80
N GLY A 247 -5.10 -15.13 6.49
CA GLY A 247 -3.79 -14.46 6.43
C GLY A 247 -3.58 -13.60 5.19
N THR A 248 -4.64 -13.19 4.48
CA THR A 248 -4.51 -12.31 3.32
C THR A 248 -4.65 -10.86 3.73
N ILE A 249 -3.65 -10.06 3.40
CA ILE A 249 -3.57 -8.62 3.64
C ILE A 249 -4.05 -7.90 2.39
N ARG A 250 -4.90 -6.90 2.57
CA ARG A 250 -5.36 -6.04 1.49
C ARG A 250 -5.32 -4.58 1.89
N ILE A 251 -5.02 -3.72 0.93
CA ILE A 251 -5.04 -2.26 1.13
C ILE A 251 -6.10 -1.66 0.22
N PHE A 252 -6.91 -0.76 0.77
CA PHE A 252 -8.00 -0.07 0.08
C PHE A 252 -7.81 1.44 0.12
N LYS A 253 -8.17 2.10 -0.99
CA LYS A 253 -8.26 3.55 -1.12
C LYS A 253 -9.33 3.90 -2.13
N ASN A 254 -10.13 4.93 -1.86
CA ASN A 254 -11.14 5.44 -2.78
C ASN A 254 -12.13 4.35 -3.26
N GLY A 255 -12.39 3.33 -2.44
CA GLY A 255 -13.26 2.21 -2.80
C GLY A 255 -12.61 1.08 -3.59
N LEU A 256 -11.33 1.20 -3.92
CA LEU A 256 -10.60 0.23 -4.72
C LEU A 256 -9.62 -0.56 -3.84
N MET A 257 -9.46 -1.84 -4.14
CA MET A 257 -8.37 -2.66 -3.61
C MET A 257 -7.11 -2.36 -4.41
N LEU A 258 -6.08 -1.86 -3.73
CA LEU A 258 -4.79 -1.49 -4.35
C LEU A 258 -3.79 -2.64 -4.33
N LEU A 259 -3.90 -3.48 -3.30
CA LEU A 259 -2.92 -4.50 -2.97
C LEU A 259 -3.63 -5.68 -2.35
N GLU A 260 -3.18 -6.87 -2.72
CA GLU A 260 -3.55 -8.14 -2.11
C GLU A 260 -2.29 -8.99 -1.95
N TYR A 261 -1.99 -9.38 -0.72
CA TYR A 261 -0.78 -10.12 -0.41
C TYR A 261 -1.04 -11.12 0.72
N ASN A 262 -0.64 -12.39 0.54
CA ASN A 262 -0.73 -13.39 1.60
C ASN A 262 0.69 -13.84 2.01
N PRO A 263 1.19 -13.41 3.18
CA PRO A 263 2.53 -13.80 3.65
C PRO A 263 2.71 -15.31 3.88
N ARG A 264 1.62 -16.06 4.00
CA ARG A 264 1.66 -17.51 4.28
C ARG A 264 1.75 -18.35 2.99
N ILE A 265 1.52 -17.75 1.84
CA ILE A 265 1.59 -18.41 0.53
C ILE A 265 2.88 -17.94 -0.14
N ARG A 266 3.87 -18.83 -0.28
CA ARG A 266 5.03 -18.58 -1.13
C ARG A 266 4.65 -18.95 -2.57
N TYR A 267 4.72 -17.98 -3.47
CA TYR A 267 4.68 -18.21 -4.91
C TYR A 267 6.07 -18.59 -5.42
#